data_AF-A0A2I0P7F8-F1
#
_entry.id   AF-A0A2I0P7F8-F1
#
_cell.length_a   1.000
_cell.length_b   1.000
_cell.length_c   1.000
_cell.angle_alpha   90.00
_cell.angle_beta   90.00
_cell.angle_gamma   90.00
#
_symmetry.space_group_name_H-M   'P 1'
#
loop_
_entity.id
_entity.type
_entity.pdbx_description
1 polymer ?
#
loop_
_entity_poly.entity_id
_entity_poly.type
_entity_poly.pdbx_seq_one_letter_code
_entity_poly.pdbx_strand_id
1 'polypeptide(L)'
;METGGIRSCQSCGMPMSAEEHFGTEADGTLSKDYCANCYQSGAFVEPGITIDEMAEKCSAILSQLFCIPAANAERFAREQMSCLKRWTGREIPACGSCGMPLARDEDAGTEADGSLSTNYCTYCYRDGRFVEPGLTREQAVEQYAPMMASNLGMPLDRAKEMVRQYLSTLPRWRE
;
A
#
# COMPACT_ATOMS: atom_id res chain seq x y z
N MET A 1 11.76 -7.68 -20.08
CA MET A 1 10.50 -7.47 -19.36
C MET A 1 10.71 -7.96 -17.95
N GLU A 2 11.22 -7.12 -17.06
CA GLU A 2 11.21 -7.42 -15.64
C GLU A 2 9.89 -6.89 -15.08
N THR A 3 9.06 -7.78 -14.53
CA THR A 3 8.22 -7.53 -13.35
C THR A 3 7.40 -8.78 -13.03
N GLY A 4 8.05 -9.83 -12.54
CA GLY A 4 7.40 -10.87 -11.75
C GLY A 4 7.17 -10.36 -10.32
N GLY A 5 6.43 -9.27 -10.16
CA GLY A 5 6.22 -8.60 -8.87
C GLY A 5 4.78 -8.14 -8.69
N ILE A 6 4.20 -8.44 -7.53
CA ILE A 6 2.86 -7.99 -7.13
C ILE A 6 2.84 -6.46 -7.11
N ARG A 7 1.90 -5.85 -7.84
CA ARG A 7 1.66 -4.40 -7.85
C ARG A 7 0.29 -4.08 -7.27
N SER A 8 0.13 -2.95 -6.59
CA SER A 8 -1.18 -2.50 -6.13
C SER A 8 -1.81 -1.54 -7.15
N CYS A 9 -3.08 -1.74 -7.46
CA CYS A 9 -3.86 -0.85 -8.31
C CYS A 9 -3.89 0.56 -7.72
N GLN A 10 -3.49 1.55 -8.52
CA GLN A 10 -3.39 2.96 -8.16
C GLN A 10 -4.74 3.71 -8.20
N SER A 11 -5.86 2.96 -8.19
CA SER A 11 -7.23 3.48 -8.03
C SER A 11 -7.89 2.89 -6.78
N CYS A 12 -7.93 1.57 -6.66
CA CYS A 12 -8.63 0.88 -5.56
C CYS A 12 -7.70 0.19 -4.53
N GLY A 13 -6.38 0.20 -4.75
CA GLY A 13 -5.41 -0.44 -3.85
C GLY A 13 -5.33 -1.97 -3.95
N MET A 14 -6.18 -2.62 -4.75
CA MET A 14 -6.18 -4.08 -4.88
C MET A 14 -4.87 -4.62 -5.47
N PRO A 15 -4.33 -5.74 -4.95
CA PRO A 15 -3.13 -6.37 -5.50
C PRO A 15 -3.39 -6.96 -6.89
N MET A 16 -2.42 -6.83 -7.77
CA MET A 16 -2.37 -7.31 -9.14
C MET A 16 -1.13 -8.18 -9.29
N SER A 17 -1.34 -9.45 -9.66
CA SER A 17 -0.30 -10.49 -9.64
C SER A 17 -0.37 -11.42 -10.85
N ALA A 18 -1.51 -11.45 -11.54
CA ALA A 18 -1.74 -12.24 -12.75
C ALA A 18 -2.25 -11.30 -13.85
N GLU A 19 -2.02 -11.64 -15.12
CA GLU A 19 -2.31 -10.77 -16.27
C GLU A 19 -3.77 -10.31 -16.30
N GLU A 20 -4.71 -11.19 -15.93
CA GLU A 20 -6.14 -10.91 -15.85
C GLU A 20 -6.52 -9.89 -14.77
N HIS A 21 -5.63 -9.61 -13.81
CA HIS A 21 -5.86 -8.57 -12.81
C HIS A 21 -5.62 -7.18 -13.38
N PHE A 22 -4.83 -7.04 -14.45
CA PHE A 22 -4.44 -5.74 -15.00
C PHE A 22 -5.48 -5.20 -15.97
N GLY A 23 -5.70 -3.89 -15.91
CA GLY A 23 -6.53 -3.17 -16.86
C GLY A 23 -5.88 -3.07 -18.23
N THR A 24 -6.53 -2.39 -19.17
CA THR A 24 -6.00 -2.23 -20.53
C THR A 24 -5.87 -0.76 -20.92
N GLU A 25 -4.77 -0.43 -21.58
CA GLU A 25 -4.54 0.87 -22.21
C GLU A 25 -5.33 0.99 -23.53
N ALA A 26 -5.37 2.19 -24.12
CA ALA A 26 -6.12 2.44 -25.36
C ALA A 26 -5.63 1.61 -26.56
N ASP A 27 -4.35 1.21 -26.54
CA ASP A 27 -3.74 0.34 -27.55
C ASP A 27 -3.93 -1.16 -27.27
N GLY A 28 -4.63 -1.51 -26.19
CA GLY A 28 -4.88 -2.88 -25.75
C GLY A 28 -3.77 -3.52 -24.92
N THR A 29 -2.66 -2.81 -24.66
CA THR A 29 -1.62 -3.31 -23.76
C THR A 29 -2.08 -3.31 -22.30
N LEU A 30 -1.47 -4.14 -21.44
CA LEU A 30 -1.83 -4.19 -20.02
C LEU A 30 -1.38 -2.92 -19.29
N SER A 31 -2.29 -2.36 -18.49
CA SER A 31 -1.99 -1.22 -17.65
C SER A 31 -1.01 -1.58 -16.56
N LYS A 32 -0.03 -0.71 -16.32
CA LYS A 32 0.96 -0.88 -15.25
C LYS A 32 0.47 -0.43 -13.88
N ASP A 33 -0.60 0.38 -13.87
CA ASP A 33 -1.05 1.14 -12.71
C ASP A 33 -2.42 0.70 -12.23
N TYR A 34 -3.30 0.23 -13.13
CA TYR A 34 -4.71 0.03 -12.82
C TYR A 34 -5.17 -1.40 -13.09
N CYS A 35 -6.10 -1.90 -12.28
CA CYS A 35 -6.69 -3.22 -12.43
C CYS A 35 -7.84 -3.25 -13.44
N ALA A 36 -8.20 -4.44 -13.91
CA ALA A 36 -9.27 -4.69 -14.87
C ALA A 36 -10.65 -4.18 -14.42
N ASN A 37 -10.89 -4.09 -13.10
CA ASN A 37 -12.14 -3.57 -12.56
C ASN A 37 -12.19 -2.03 -12.55
N CYS A 38 -11.04 -1.36 -12.55
CA CYS A 38 -10.96 0.10 -12.48
C CYS A 38 -10.78 0.75 -13.84
N TYR A 39 -10.05 0.13 -14.77
CA TYR A 39 -9.58 0.78 -15.99
C TYR A 39 -9.54 -0.19 -17.16
N GLN A 40 -10.18 0.19 -18.27
CA GLN A 40 -10.29 -0.62 -19.49
C GLN A 40 -10.22 0.28 -20.72
N SER A 41 -9.50 -0.18 -21.74
CA SER A 41 -9.38 0.46 -23.04
C SER A 41 -8.98 1.95 -22.96
N GLY A 42 -8.09 2.29 -22.03
CA GLY A 42 -7.61 3.66 -21.86
C GLY A 42 -8.51 4.58 -21.02
N ALA A 43 -9.56 4.05 -20.37
CA ALA A 43 -10.50 4.84 -19.59
C ALA A 43 -10.89 4.18 -18.26
N PHE A 44 -11.19 5.00 -17.25
CA PHE A 44 -11.78 4.49 -16.01
C PHE A 44 -13.21 4.00 -16.26
N VAL A 45 -13.55 2.84 -15.72
CA VAL A 45 -14.89 2.25 -15.83
C VAL A 45 -15.94 3.13 -15.13
N GLU A 46 -15.56 3.72 -14.00
CA GLU A 46 -16.40 4.64 -13.23
C GLU A 46 -15.66 5.97 -13.05
N PRO A 47 -15.64 6.88 -14.05
CA PRO A 47 -14.84 8.10 -13.98
C PRO A 47 -15.36 9.09 -12.93
N GLY A 48 -16.66 9.08 -12.64
CA GLY A 48 -17.31 9.99 -11.68
C GLY A 48 -17.36 9.50 -10.23
N ILE A 49 -16.87 8.30 -9.93
CA ILE A 49 -16.87 7.77 -8.55
C ILE A 49 -15.94 8.60 -7.66
N THR A 50 -16.44 8.93 -6.47
CA THR A 50 -15.69 9.61 -5.42
C THR A 50 -14.79 8.63 -4.66
N ILE A 51 -13.80 9.16 -3.92
CA ILE A 51 -12.95 8.32 -3.07
C ILE A 51 -13.75 7.62 -1.97
N ASP A 52 -14.79 8.27 -1.45
CA ASP A 52 -15.64 7.72 -0.40
C ASP A 52 -16.46 6.53 -0.93
N GLU A 53 -17.09 6.67 -2.11
CA GLU A 53 -17.79 5.57 -2.77
C GLU A 53 -16.85 4.40 -3.14
N MET A 54 -15.62 4.69 -3.60
CA MET A 54 -14.64 3.65 -3.88
C MET A 54 -14.19 2.93 -2.60
N ALA A 55 -13.97 3.67 -1.51
CA ALA A 55 -13.60 3.12 -0.21
C ALA A 55 -14.70 2.21 0.33
N GLU A 56 -15.96 2.61 0.23
CA GLU A 56 -17.10 1.78 0.59
C GLU A 56 -17.08 0.44 -0.17
N LYS A 57 -16.95 0.48 -1.51
CA LYS A 57 -16.89 -0.74 -2.35
C LYS A 57 -15.74 -1.67 -1.96
N CYS A 58 -14.57 -1.12 -1.63
CA CYS A 58 -13.39 -1.93 -1.32
C CYS A 58 -13.35 -2.41 0.14
N SER A 59 -14.00 -1.69 1.06
CA SER A 59 -13.98 -1.98 2.49
C SER A 59 -14.70 -3.28 2.86
N ALA A 60 -15.72 -3.68 2.10
CA ALA A 60 -16.51 -4.87 2.38
C ALA A 60 -15.64 -6.15 2.44
N ILE A 61 -14.70 -6.28 1.50
CA ILE A 61 -13.77 -7.42 1.44
C ILE A 61 -12.80 -7.38 2.64
N LEU A 62 -12.26 -6.21 2.97
CA LEU A 62 -11.34 -6.03 4.11
C LEU A 62 -12.03 -6.36 5.44
N SER A 63 -13.27 -5.90 5.62
CA SER A 63 -14.07 -6.18 6.82
C SER A 63 -14.29 -7.68 7.02
N GLN A 64 -14.64 -8.40 5.96
CA GLN A 64 -14.90 -9.84 6.01
C GLN A 64 -13.62 -10.66 6.27
N LEU A 65 -12.53 -10.38 5.54
CA LEU A 65 -11.30 -11.17 5.64
C LEU A 65 -10.57 -10.99 6.98
N PHE A 66 -10.55 -9.75 7.48
CA PHE A 66 -9.72 -9.38 8.63
C PHE A 66 -10.53 -9.12 9.90
N CYS A 67 -11.85 -9.34 9.86
CA CYS A 67 -12.76 -9.07 10.98
C CYS A 67 -12.67 -7.62 11.47
N ILE A 68 -12.48 -6.68 10.55
CA ILE A 68 -12.43 -5.24 10.83
C ILE A 68 -13.88 -4.72 10.86
N PRO A 69 -14.32 -3.97 11.89
CA PRO A 69 -15.62 -3.31 11.88
C PRO A 69 -15.81 -2.46 10.61
N ALA A 70 -16.99 -2.53 9.99
CA ALA A 70 -17.23 -1.93 8.67
C ALA A 70 -16.79 -0.45 8.57
N ALA A 71 -17.15 0.37 9.56
CA ALA A 71 -16.74 1.78 9.60
C ALA A 71 -15.21 1.97 9.67
N ASN A 72 -14.49 1.09 10.38
CA ASN A 72 -13.04 1.13 10.45
C ASN A 72 -12.40 0.65 9.14
N ALA A 73 -13.01 -0.34 8.47
CA ALA A 73 -12.55 -0.85 7.18
C ALA A 73 -12.73 0.21 6.09
N GLU A 74 -13.84 0.95 6.10
CA GLU A 74 -14.10 2.06 5.19
C GLU A 74 -13.10 3.19 5.40
N ARG A 75 -12.92 3.63 6.65
CA ARG A 75 -11.89 4.64 6.99
C ARG A 75 -10.51 4.20 6.52
N PHE A 76 -10.12 2.97 6.80
CA PHE A 76 -8.82 2.44 6.40
C PHE A 76 -8.67 2.36 4.88
N ALA A 77 -9.68 1.88 4.16
CA ALA A 77 -9.68 1.85 2.70
C ALA A 77 -9.52 3.27 2.12
N ARG A 78 -10.25 4.24 2.67
CA ARG A 78 -10.15 5.65 2.28
C ARG A 78 -8.77 6.24 2.54
N GLU A 79 -8.18 5.98 3.71
CA GLU A 79 -6.82 6.41 4.06
C GLU A 79 -5.79 5.83 3.08
N GLN A 80 -5.85 4.53 2.81
CA GLN A 80 -4.96 3.89 1.84
C GLN A 80 -5.15 4.44 0.42
N MET A 81 -6.39 4.69 0.00
CA MET A 81 -6.69 5.27 -1.30
C MET A 81 -6.23 6.71 -1.43
N SER A 82 -6.22 7.48 -0.34
CA SER A 82 -5.86 8.91 -0.37
C SER A 82 -4.44 9.18 -0.87
N CYS A 83 -3.58 8.15 -0.90
CA CYS A 83 -2.21 8.24 -1.43
C CYS A 83 -2.05 7.67 -2.86
N LEU A 84 -3.10 7.12 -3.48
CA LEU A 84 -2.99 6.49 -4.80
C LEU A 84 -3.09 7.52 -5.94
N LYS A 85 -2.39 7.22 -7.05
CA LYS A 85 -2.25 8.11 -8.21
C LYS A 85 -3.55 8.70 -8.73
N ARG A 86 -4.64 7.91 -8.76
CA ARG A 86 -5.96 8.38 -9.21
C ARG A 86 -6.45 9.59 -8.40
N TRP A 87 -6.19 9.61 -7.10
CA TRP A 87 -6.75 10.57 -6.16
C TRP A 87 -5.81 11.74 -5.89
N THR A 88 -4.50 11.51 -6.01
CA THR A 88 -3.47 12.53 -5.76
C THR A 88 -2.95 13.19 -7.03
N GLY A 89 -3.21 12.60 -8.21
CA GLY A 89 -2.65 13.04 -9.49
C GLY A 89 -1.16 12.72 -9.68
N ARG A 90 -0.51 12.06 -8.72
CA ARG A 90 0.90 11.68 -8.79
C ARG A 90 1.18 10.35 -8.09
N GLU A 91 2.23 9.66 -8.48
CA GLU A 91 2.67 8.47 -7.75
C GLU A 91 3.31 8.88 -6.42
N ILE A 92 2.86 8.26 -5.32
CA ILE A 92 3.43 8.45 -3.99
C ILE A 92 4.18 7.18 -3.61
N PRO A 93 5.52 7.25 -3.45
CA PRO A 93 6.30 6.09 -3.00
C PRO A 93 5.88 5.64 -1.61
N ALA A 94 5.97 4.35 -1.35
CA ALA A 94 5.83 3.78 -0.01
C ALA A 94 7.21 3.45 0.56
N CYS A 95 7.40 3.69 1.85
CA CYS A 95 8.61 3.31 2.56
C CYS A 95 8.86 1.80 2.42
N GLY A 96 10.01 1.41 1.89
CA GLY A 96 10.36 0.01 1.66
C GLY A 96 10.61 -0.82 2.93
N SER A 97 10.45 -0.22 4.12
CA SER A 97 10.55 -0.89 5.42
C SER A 97 9.19 -1.03 6.11
N CYS A 98 8.43 0.05 6.28
CA CYS A 98 7.15 0.01 6.98
C CYS A 98 5.93 0.18 6.08
N GLY A 99 6.12 0.54 4.80
CA GLY A 99 5.06 0.77 3.84
C GLY A 99 4.32 2.11 3.99
N MET A 100 4.71 2.94 4.95
CA MET A 100 4.11 4.28 5.09
C MET A 100 4.35 5.14 3.84
N PRO A 101 3.35 5.91 3.38
CA PRO A 101 3.50 6.76 2.21
C PRO A 101 4.52 7.88 2.46
N LEU A 102 5.35 8.16 1.45
CA LEU A 102 6.29 9.28 1.42
C LEU A 102 5.62 10.45 0.70
N ALA A 103 4.53 10.95 1.28
CA ALA A 103 3.67 11.94 0.64
C ALA A 103 4.28 13.35 0.66
N ARG A 104 5.11 13.65 1.66
CA ARG A 104 5.81 14.92 1.84
C ARG A 104 7.29 14.69 2.13
N ASP A 105 8.09 15.72 1.93
CA ASP A 105 9.53 15.67 2.19
C ASP A 105 9.84 15.36 3.66
N GLU A 106 9.00 15.83 4.60
CA GLU A 106 9.18 15.52 6.03
C GLU A 106 8.95 14.04 6.38
N ASP A 107 8.25 13.30 5.52
CA ASP A 107 8.01 11.87 5.73
C ASP A 107 9.26 11.05 5.35
N ALA A 108 10.14 11.60 4.50
CA ALA A 108 11.33 10.93 3.98
C ALA A 108 12.47 10.82 5.01
N GLY A 109 13.21 9.72 4.93
CA GLY A 109 14.46 9.52 5.66
C GLY A 109 15.61 10.33 5.06
N THR A 110 16.81 10.15 5.58
CA THR A 110 18.01 10.83 5.08
C THR A 110 19.09 9.85 4.64
N GLU A 111 19.71 10.13 3.49
CA GLU A 111 20.88 9.46 2.97
C GLU A 111 22.15 9.91 3.72
N ALA A 112 23.28 9.23 3.51
CA ALA A 112 24.54 9.53 4.21
C ALA A 112 25.09 10.94 3.90
N ASP A 113 24.75 11.49 2.74
CA ASP A 113 25.11 12.85 2.31
C ASP A 113 24.12 13.92 2.80
N GLY A 114 23.08 13.53 3.55
CA GLY A 114 22.03 14.41 4.06
C GLY A 114 20.89 14.68 3.07
N SER A 115 20.93 14.13 1.86
CA SER A 115 19.79 14.20 0.93
C SER A 115 18.61 13.36 1.42
N LEU A 116 17.39 13.66 0.93
CA LEU A 116 16.19 12.91 1.30
C LEU A 116 16.16 11.54 0.62
N SER A 117 15.78 10.51 1.37
CA SER A 117 15.62 9.17 0.83
C SER A 117 14.35 9.06 0.00
N THR A 118 14.48 8.51 -1.21
CA THR A 118 13.32 8.22 -2.08
C THR A 118 12.62 6.91 -1.72
N ASN A 119 13.22 6.09 -0.85
CA ASN A 119 12.80 4.71 -0.61
C ASN A 119 12.35 4.46 0.82
N TYR A 120 12.76 5.28 1.78
CA TYR A 120 12.53 5.01 3.20
C TYR A 120 12.05 6.26 3.94
N CYS A 121 11.23 6.07 4.96
CA CYS A 121 10.74 7.16 5.80
C CYS A 121 11.70 7.50 6.94
N THR A 122 11.50 8.68 7.54
CA THR A 122 12.31 9.19 8.66
C THR A 122 12.30 8.29 9.90
N TYR A 123 11.24 7.50 10.10
CA TYR A 123 11.17 6.57 11.22
C TYR A 123 12.01 5.31 11.00
N CYS A 124 12.21 4.89 9.75
CA CYS A 124 12.93 3.66 9.43
C CYS A 124 14.39 3.90 9.08
N TYR A 125 14.74 5.02 8.44
CA TYR A 125 16.05 5.25 7.85
C TYR A 125 16.54 6.69 8.06
N ARG A 126 17.75 6.86 8.61
CA ARG A 126 18.38 8.15 8.86
C ARG A 126 19.88 8.05 8.69
N ASP A 127 20.48 9.10 8.14
CA ASP A 127 21.92 9.26 7.96
C ASP A 127 22.56 8.06 7.22
N GLY A 128 21.88 7.58 6.17
CA GLY A 128 22.36 6.47 5.36
C GLY A 128 22.24 5.08 6.00
N ARG A 129 21.50 4.94 7.10
CA ARG A 129 21.34 3.66 7.82
C ARG A 129 19.94 3.45 8.38
N PHE A 130 19.53 2.19 8.50
CA PHE A 130 18.33 1.84 9.25
C PHE A 130 18.48 2.21 10.72
N VAL A 131 17.42 2.76 11.31
CA VAL A 131 17.37 3.10 12.75
C VAL A 131 17.51 1.85 13.61
N GLU A 132 16.93 0.73 13.15
CA GLU A 132 16.99 -0.58 13.82
C GLU A 132 17.54 -1.64 12.85
N PRO A 133 18.87 -1.71 12.63
CA PRO A 133 19.45 -2.59 11.60
C PRO A 133 19.30 -4.09 11.92
N GLY A 134 19.21 -4.45 13.20
CA GLY A 134 19.04 -5.84 13.65
C GLY A 134 17.59 -6.31 13.75
N LEU A 135 16.60 -5.44 13.44
CA LEU A 135 15.19 -5.79 13.50
C LEU A 135 14.87 -6.81 12.42
N THR A 136 14.34 -7.97 12.81
CA THR A 136 13.86 -9.02 11.89
C THR A 136 12.42 -8.76 11.44
N ARG A 137 11.99 -9.40 10.35
CA ARG A 137 10.60 -9.28 9.88
C ARG A 137 9.61 -9.74 10.95
N GLU A 138 9.91 -10.83 11.64
CA GLU A 138 9.06 -11.38 12.70
C GLU A 138 8.98 -10.42 13.89
N GLN A 139 10.09 -9.77 14.27
CA GLN A 139 10.07 -8.73 15.30
C GLN A 139 9.26 -7.50 14.86
N ALA A 140 9.37 -7.08 13.59
CA ALA A 140 8.56 -6.00 13.04
C ALA A 140 7.06 -6.32 13.05
N VAL A 141 6.67 -7.58 12.77
CA VAL A 141 5.27 -8.03 12.91
C VAL A 141 4.79 -7.87 14.36
N GLU A 142 5.57 -8.31 15.34
CA GLU A 142 5.22 -8.17 16.75
C GLU A 142 5.13 -6.70 17.21
N GLN A 143 5.92 -5.80 16.59
CA GLN A 143 5.88 -4.36 16.89
C GLN A 143 4.67 -3.65 16.23
N TYR A 144 4.34 -3.97 14.99
CA TYR A 144 3.33 -3.22 14.21
C TYR A 144 1.91 -3.77 14.38
N ALA A 145 1.75 -5.08 14.56
CA ALA A 145 0.43 -5.70 14.67
C ALA A 145 -0.43 -5.16 15.83
N PRO A 146 0.09 -4.87 17.04
CA PRO A 146 -0.71 -4.28 18.11
C PRO A 146 -1.26 -2.91 17.76
N MET A 147 -0.45 -2.06 17.11
CA MET A 147 -0.88 -0.73 16.66
C MET A 147 -2.01 -0.84 15.62
N MET A 148 -1.86 -1.74 14.65
CA MET A 148 -2.88 -1.98 13.63
C MET A 148 -4.17 -2.56 14.24
N ALA A 149 -4.05 -3.56 15.13
CA ALA A 149 -5.18 -4.16 15.82
C ALA A 149 -5.98 -3.11 16.60
N SER A 150 -5.30 -2.25 17.35
CA SER A 150 -5.93 -1.17 18.10
C SER A 150 -6.56 -0.12 17.18
N ASN A 151 -5.87 0.30 16.12
CA ASN A 151 -6.36 1.34 15.22
C ASN A 151 -7.59 0.89 14.43
N LEU A 152 -7.58 -0.37 13.95
CA LEU A 152 -8.65 -0.92 13.12
C LEU A 152 -9.72 -1.66 13.93
N GLY A 153 -9.51 -1.90 15.22
CA GLY A 153 -10.45 -2.66 16.05
C GLY A 153 -10.59 -4.12 15.61
N MET A 154 -9.49 -4.71 15.13
CA MET A 154 -9.44 -6.10 14.64
C MET A 154 -8.69 -7.01 15.63
N PRO A 155 -8.93 -8.34 15.60
CA PRO A 155 -8.19 -9.27 16.44
C PRO A 155 -6.67 -9.22 16.18
N LEU A 156 -5.86 -9.33 17.23
CA LEU A 156 -4.40 -9.26 17.12
C LEU A 156 -3.83 -10.31 16.15
N ASP A 157 -4.36 -11.54 16.16
CA ASP A 157 -3.88 -12.59 15.26
C ASP A 157 -4.14 -12.25 13.78
N ARG A 158 -5.30 -11.65 13.49
CA ARG A 158 -5.60 -11.13 12.14
C ARG A 158 -4.67 -9.98 11.76
N ALA A 159 -4.33 -9.11 12.70
CA ALA A 159 -3.39 -8.02 12.45
C ALA A 159 -1.99 -8.56 12.18
N LYS A 160 -1.55 -9.60 12.92
CA LYS A 160 -0.28 -10.30 12.67
C LYS A 160 -0.24 -10.94 11.30
N GLU A 161 -1.32 -11.59 10.86
CA GLU A 161 -1.44 -12.14 9.50
C GLU A 161 -1.32 -11.05 8.45
N MET A 162 -2.10 -9.97 8.57
CA MET A 162 -2.12 -8.85 7.64
C MET A 162 -0.76 -8.15 7.54
N VAL A 163 -0.16 -7.80 8.68
CA VAL A 163 1.17 -7.18 8.73
C VAL A 163 2.22 -8.11 8.14
N ARG A 164 2.22 -9.40 8.49
CA ARG A 164 3.21 -10.37 7.97
C ARG A 164 3.15 -10.48 6.46
N GLN A 165 1.94 -10.57 5.90
CA GLN A 165 1.75 -10.61 4.45
C GLN A 165 2.24 -9.32 3.80
N TYR A 166 1.88 -8.17 4.34
CA TYR A 166 2.27 -6.88 3.80
C TYR A 166 3.79 -6.67 3.84
N LEU A 167 4.44 -6.93 4.98
CA LEU A 167 5.89 -6.78 5.12
C LEU A 167 6.64 -7.68 4.14
N SER A 168 6.15 -8.88 3.85
CA SER A 168 6.78 -9.79 2.87
C SER A 168 6.82 -9.22 1.45
N THR A 169 6.01 -8.19 1.16
CA THR A 169 6.04 -7.47 -0.13
C THR A 169 7.04 -6.32 -0.15
N LEU A 170 7.56 -5.85 0.99
CA LEU A 170 8.40 -4.66 1.04
C LEU A 170 9.89 -4.98 0.86
N PRO A 171 10.65 -4.14 0.12
CA PRO A 171 12.06 -4.38 -0.20
C PRO A 171 12.97 -4.78 0.96
N ARG A 172 12.77 -4.21 2.15
CA ARG A 172 13.62 -4.52 3.33
C ARG A 172 13.50 -5.99 3.78
N TRP A 173 12.36 -6.63 3.54
CA TRP A 173 12.02 -7.94 4.09
C TRP A 173 11.86 -9.03 3.03
N ARG A 174 12.11 -8.71 1.76
CA ARG A 174 12.19 -9.72 0.70
C ARG A 174 13.51 -10.47 0.88
N GLU A 175 13.40 -11.79 1.02
CA GLU A 175 14.51 -12.73 0.92
C GLU A 175 14.93 -12.92 -0.54
#